data_AF-A0A3S4I5U2-F1
#
_entry.id   AF-A0A3S4I5U2-F1
#
_cell.length_a   1.000
_cell.length_b   1.000
_cell.length_c   1.000
_cell.angle_alpha   90.00
_cell.angle_beta   90.00
_cell.angle_gamma   90.00
#
_symmetry.space_group_name_H-M   'P 1'
#
loop_
_entity.id
_entity.type
_entity.pdbx_description
1 polymer ?
#
loop_
_entity_poly.entity_id
_entity_poly.type
_entity_poly.pdbx_seq_one_letter_code
_entity_poly.pdbx_strand_id
1 'polypeptide(L)' 'MADRKKREPDDKEALRLAETTDVSPNQAKDLMRKHGKDSAKVEKEAKNFKAEG' A
#
# COMPACT_ATOMS: atom_id res chain seq x y z
N MET A 1 -17.45 -16.33 16.59
CA MET A 1 -17.52 -15.07 15.83
C MET A 1 -16.70 -14.02 16.56
N ALA A 2 -15.58 -13.58 15.98
CA ALA A 2 -14.88 -12.31 16.21
C ALA A 2 -13.39 -12.51 15.86
N ASP A 3 -13.12 -12.71 14.57
CA ASP A 3 -11.81 -12.38 14.02
C ASP A 3 -11.70 -10.85 14.14
N ARG A 4 -11.32 -10.38 15.33
CA ARG A 4 -10.94 -9.00 15.56
C ARG A 4 -9.55 -8.89 14.95
N LYS A 5 -9.49 -9.05 13.62
CA LYS A 5 -8.36 -8.72 12.78
C LYS A 5 -7.98 -7.33 13.23
N LYS A 6 -6.88 -7.24 13.97
CA LYS A 6 -6.15 -5.98 14.04
C LYS A 6 -5.94 -5.68 12.57
N ARG A 7 -6.75 -4.79 12.00
CA ARG A 7 -6.46 -4.19 10.71
C ARG A 7 -5.10 -3.58 10.97
N GLU A 8 -4.06 -4.32 10.60
CA GLU A 8 -2.70 -3.90 10.86
C GLU A 8 -2.61 -2.49 10.29
N PRO A 9 -1.87 -1.58 10.94
CA PRO A 9 -1.67 -0.25 10.38
C PRO A 9 -1.27 -0.32 8.89
N ASP A 10 -0.56 -1.38 8.51
CA ASP A 10 -0.21 -1.76 7.14
C ASP A 10 -1.41 -1.95 6.19
N ASP A 11 -2.48 -2.64 6.60
CA ASP A 11 -3.67 -2.83 5.75
C ASP A 11 -4.40 -1.52 5.45
N LYS A 12 -4.48 -0.62 6.43
CA LYS A 12 -5.14 0.68 6.24
C LYS A 12 -4.31 1.60 5.36
N GLU A 13 -3.01 1.64 5.59
CA GLU A 13 -2.10 2.44 4.78
C GLU A 13 -2.04 1.89 3.35
N ALA A 14 -2.02 0.56 3.15
CA ALA A 14 -2.06 -0.04 1.82
C ALA A 14 -3.35 0.27 1.07
N LEU A 15 -4.50 0.27 1.75
CA LEU A 15 -5.77 0.70 1.17
C LEU A 15 -5.72 2.18 0.77
N ARG A 16 -5.25 3.06 1.65
CA ARG A 16 -5.11 4.50 1.33
C ARG A 16 -4.16 4.75 0.17
N LEU A 17 -3.08 3.98 0.10
CA LEU A 17 -2.15 4.03 -1.02
C LEU A 17 -2.86 3.63 -2.31
N ALA A 18 -3.57 2.49 -2.33
CA ALA A 18 -4.34 2.02 -3.48
C ALA A 18 -5.53 2.94 -3.85
N GLU A 19 -6.04 3.74 -2.92
CA GLU A 19 -7.08 4.75 -3.20
C GLU A 19 -6.49 6.01 -3.85
N THR A 20 -5.26 6.37 -3.51
CA THR A 20 -4.59 7.60 -3.98
C THR A 20 -3.65 7.36 -5.16
N THR A 21 -3.31 6.10 -5.40
CA THR A 21 -2.45 5.64 -6.49
C THR A 21 -3.17 4.49 -7.19
N ASP A 22 -3.11 4.42 -8.52
CA ASP A 22 -3.88 3.46 -9.34
C ASP A 22 -3.36 2.01 -9.23
N VAL A 23 -2.80 1.64 -8.08
CA VAL A 23 -2.24 0.32 -7.81
C VAL A 23 -3.23 -0.51 -7.00
N SER A 24 -3.17 -1.83 -7.16
CA SER A 24 -4.03 -2.71 -6.35
C SER A 24 -3.60 -2.74 -4.88
N PRO A 25 -4.52 -3.00 -3.92
CA PRO A 25 -4.19 -3.13 -2.50
C PRO A 25 -3.10 -4.16 -2.20
N ASN A 26 -3.01 -5.22 -3.02
CA ASN A 26 -1.94 -6.22 -2.92
C ASN A 26 -0.58 -5.68 -3.39
N GLN A 27 -0.54 -4.84 -4.43
CA GLN A 27 0.68 -4.17 -4.86
C GLN A 27 1.13 -3.13 -3.84
N ALA A 28 0.19 -2.38 -3.26
CA ALA A 28 0.48 -1.45 -2.17
C ALA A 28 1.11 -2.17 -0.97
N LYS A 29 0.58 -3.34 -0.58
CA LYS A 29 1.18 -4.19 0.45
C LYS A 29 2.57 -4.68 0.08
N ASP A 30 2.80 -5.07 -1.17
CA ASP A 30 4.11 -5.54 -1.63
C ASP A 30 5.15 -4.39 -1.60
N LEU A 31 4.74 -3.19 -2.01
CA LEU A 31 5.56 -1.97 -1.91
C LEU A 31 5.85 -1.62 -0.45
N MET A 32 4.86 -1.67 0.43
CA MET A 32 5.03 -1.48 1.87
C MET A 32 5.95 -2.52 2.50
N ARG A 33 5.91 -3.78 2.03
CA ARG A 33 6.84 -4.81 2.47
C ARG A 33 8.26 -4.60 1.95
N LYS A 34 8.41 -4.14 0.70
CA LYS A 34 9.73 -3.85 0.09
C LYS A 34 10.42 -2.64 0.70
N HIS A 35 9.66 -1.58 0.98
CA HIS A 35 10.20 -0.31 1.48
C HIS A 35 9.97 -0.10 2.99
N GLY A 36 9.18 -0.97 3.63
CA GLY A 36 8.89 -0.88 5.05
C GLY A 36 8.02 0.33 5.40
N LYS A 37 8.40 1.03 6.48
CA LYS A 37 7.70 2.23 6.99
C LYS A 37 8.00 3.51 6.20
N ASP A 38 8.76 3.43 5.11
CA ASP A 38 9.05 4.58 4.25
C ASP A 38 7.85 4.89 3.32
N SER A 39 6.76 5.40 3.91
CA SER A 39 5.53 5.74 3.17
C SER A 39 5.79 6.69 1.99
N ALA A 40 6.78 7.59 2.10
CA ALA A 40 7.15 8.50 1.01
C ALA A 40 7.73 7.77 -0.22
N LYS A 41 8.56 6.73 -0.01
CA LYS A 41 9.06 5.89 -1.12
C LYS A 41 7.96 5.04 -1.70
N VAL A 42 7.16 4.41 -0.84
CA VAL A 42 6.01 3.58 -1.22
C VAL A 42 5.05 4.37 -2.12
N GLU A 43 4.69 5.60 -1.75
CA GLU A 43 3.81 6.47 -2.53
C GLU A 43 4.43 6.92 -3.85
N LYS A 44 5.72 7.26 -3.84
CA LYS A 44 6.44 7.64 -5.06
C LYS A 44 6.52 6.46 -6.05
N GLU A 45 6.80 5.25 -5.56
CA GLU A 45 6.90 4.07 -6.40
C GLU A 45 5.53 3.61 -6.92
N ALA A 46 4.49 3.67 -6.08
CA ALA A 46 3.12 3.42 -6.50
C ALA A 46 2.62 4.42 -7.56
N LYS A 47 3.01 5.71 -7.45
CA LYS A 47 2.73 6.72 -8.49
C LYS A 47 3.51 6.48 -9.78
N ASN A 48 4.76 6.00 -9.70
CA ASN A 48 5.55 5.66 -10.89
C ASN A 48 5.03 4.39 -11.59
N PHE A 49 4.42 3.46 -10.87
CA PHE A 49 3.80 2.27 -11.45
C PHE A 49 2.75 2.61 -12.52
N LYS A 50 2.10 3.77 -12.40
CA LYS A 50 1.17 4.33 -13.39
C LYS A 50 1.87 4.86 -14.64
N ALA A 51 3.11 5.34 -14.53
CA ALA A 51 3.81 6.01 -15.63
C ALA A 51 4.44 5.04 -16.64
N GLU A 52 4.58 3.76 -16.26
CA GLU A 52 5.18 2.71 -17.10
C GLU A 52 4.15 1.70 -17.65
N GLY A 53 2.85 1.98 -17.51
CA GLY A 53 1.74 1.17 -18.04
C GLY A 53 1.03 1.82 -19.22
#